data_AF-A0A2G9RFL9-F1
#
_entry.id   AF-A0A2G9RFL9-F1
#
_cell.length_a   1.000
_cell.length_b   1.000
_cell.length_c   1.000
_cell.angle_alpha   90.00
_cell.angle_beta   90.00
_cell.angle_gamma   90.00
#
_symmetry.space_group_name_H-M   'P 1'
#
loop_
_entity.id
_entity.type
_entity.pdbx_description
1 polymer ?
#
loop_
_entity_poly.entity_id
_entity_poly.type
_entity_poly.pdbx_seq_one_letter_code
_entity_poly.pdbx_strand_id
1 'polypeptide(L)'
;MSNVDRPTIHRLAAKNLISFLECDSEESEEVKKKILETSLQSGVVSSLTAYVAVNKDTKTRVEGPPVQRFMPPVAMACFMPPPVCCCAAPARMAPLQILEMA
;
A
#
# COMPACT_ATOMS: atom_id res chain seq x y z
N MET A 1 7.71 -0.12 33.81
CA MET A 1 6.67 0.18 32.80
C MET A 1 7.27 0.04 31.42
N SER A 2 6.75 -0.86 30.58
CA SER A 2 7.26 -1.12 29.23
C SER A 2 7.05 0.09 28.34
N ASN A 3 8.13 0.55 27.72
CA ASN A 3 8.21 1.74 26.87
C ASN A 3 7.56 1.48 25.50
N VAL A 4 6.23 1.44 25.45
CA VAL A 4 5.42 1.19 24.22
C VAL A 4 4.85 2.49 23.64
N ASP A 5 5.41 3.64 24.02
CA ASP A 5 4.87 4.96 23.72
C ASP A 5 5.89 5.73 22.88
N ARG A 6 5.98 5.60 21.55
CA ARG A 6 5.03 6.20 20.58
C ARG A 6 5.35 5.74 19.12
N PRO A 7 5.05 4.50 18.72
CA PRO A 7 5.05 4.13 17.30
C PRO A 7 3.71 4.45 16.60
N THR A 8 2.66 4.80 17.34
CA THR A 8 1.29 4.96 16.78
C THR A 8 1.11 6.25 15.98
N ILE A 9 1.55 7.40 16.52
CA ILE A 9 1.46 8.70 15.84
C ILE A 9 2.39 8.74 14.62
N HIS A 10 3.61 8.22 14.75
CA HIS A 10 4.58 8.19 13.65
C HIS A 10 4.08 7.35 12.46
N ARG A 11 3.55 6.15 12.74
CA ARG A 11 2.95 5.29 11.70
C ARG A 11 1.71 5.93 11.08
N LEU A 12 0.87 6.61 11.87
CA LEU A 12 -0.29 7.32 11.35
C LEU A 12 0.12 8.49 10.43
N ALA A 13 1.10 9.29 10.86
CA ALA A 13 1.62 10.41 10.08
C ALA A 13 2.23 9.92 8.75
N ALA A 14 3.05 8.87 8.80
CA ALA A 14 3.63 8.28 7.61
C ALA A 14 2.56 7.70 6.66
N LYS A 15 1.55 7.01 7.19
CA LYS A 15 0.44 6.48 6.39
C LYS A 15 -0.36 7.58 5.69
N ASN A 16 -0.65 8.67 6.40
CA ASN A 16 -1.34 9.83 5.81
C ASN A 16 -0.47 10.47 4.73
N LEU A 17 0.82 10.69 5.00
CA LEU A 17 1.76 11.26 4.01
C LEU A 17 1.82 10.41 2.74
N ILE A 18 1.96 9.08 2.88
CA ILE A 18 1.94 8.14 1.74
C ILE A 18 0.62 8.26 0.98
N SER A 19 -0.53 8.28 1.68
CA SER A 19 -1.84 8.38 1.04
C SER A 19 -2.02 9.69 0.25
N PHE A 20 -1.47 10.81 0.74
CA PHE A 20 -1.49 12.08 0.00
C PHE A 20 -0.62 12.01 -1.26
N LEU A 21 0.60 11.47 -1.13
CA LEU A 21 1.51 11.32 -2.26
C LEU A 21 0.97 10.36 -3.33
N GLU A 22 0.24 9.31 -2.94
CA GLU A 22 -0.38 8.35 -3.87
C GLU A 22 -1.56 8.95 -4.65
N CYS A 23 -2.35 9.84 -4.03
CA CYS A 23 -3.47 10.52 -4.70
C CYS A 23 -3.02 11.54 -5.74
N ASP A 24 -1.87 12.20 -5.51
CA ASP A 24 -1.33 13.22 -6.41
C ASP A 24 -0.37 12.63 -7.47
N SER A 25 -0.06 11.32 -7.39
CA SER A 25 0.97 10.68 -8.22
C SER A 25 0.42 10.11 -9.53
N GLU A 26 0.18 10.99 -10.49
CA GLU A 26 0.26 10.62 -11.91
C GLU A 26 1.76 10.62 -12.30
N GLU A 27 2.47 9.51 -12.05
CA GLU A 27 3.74 9.11 -12.69
C GLU A 27 5.08 9.83 -12.41
N SER A 28 5.20 10.80 -11.49
CA SER A 28 6.53 11.37 -11.20
C SER A 28 7.45 10.38 -10.44
N GLU A 29 8.57 10.00 -11.04
CA GLU A 29 9.60 9.11 -10.45
C GLU A 29 10.17 9.65 -9.14
N GLU A 30 10.20 10.96 -8.95
CA GLU A 30 10.67 11.58 -7.71
C GLU A 30 9.70 11.34 -6.54
N VAL A 31 8.39 11.33 -6.82
CA VAL A 31 7.35 11.05 -5.83
C VAL A 31 7.41 9.58 -5.41
N LYS A 32 7.60 8.65 -6.37
CA LYS A 32 7.77 7.22 -6.07
C LYS A 32 8.95 6.97 -5.13
N LYS A 33 10.09 7.63 -5.36
CA LYS A 33 11.27 7.50 -4.47
C LYS A 33 10.96 7.98 -3.05
N LYS A 34 10.29 9.13 -2.90
CA LYS A 34 9.88 9.65 -1.58
C LYS A 34 8.92 8.71 -0.85
N ILE A 35 7.99 8.09 -1.58
CA ILE A 35 7.08 7.07 -1.03
C ILE A 35 7.87 5.84 -0.54
N LEU A 36 8.81 5.33 -1.35
CA LEU A 36 9.64 4.19 -0.98
C LEU A 36 10.48 4.46 0.27
N GLU A 37 11.18 5.60 0.33
CA GLU A 37 11.99 5.98 1.49
C GLU A 37 11.15 6.14 2.76
N THR A 38 10.02 6.83 2.67
CA THR A 38 9.10 7.04 3.80
C THR A 38 8.53 5.70 4.28
N SER A 39 8.14 4.82 3.37
CA SER A 39 7.61 3.48 3.67
C SER A 39 8.63 2.62 4.41
N LEU A 40 9.88 2.59 3.93
CA LEU A 40 10.96 1.82 4.53
C LEU A 40 11.34 2.32 5.93
N GLN A 41 11.43 3.65 6.11
CA GLN A 41 11.77 4.24 7.42
C GLN A 41 10.67 4.07 8.47
N SER A 42 9.41 4.24 8.06
CA SER A 42 8.27 4.23 9.00
C SER A 42 7.69 2.85 9.26
N GLY A 43 8.06 1.84 8.47
CA GLY A 43 7.51 0.50 8.61
C GLY A 43 6.08 0.36 8.09
N VAL A 44 5.66 1.21 7.13
CA VAL A 44 4.28 1.29 6.65
C VAL A 44 4.21 0.87 5.18
N VAL A 45 3.24 0.03 4.84
CA VAL A 45 3.04 -0.44 3.46
C VAL A 45 2.37 0.63 2.59
N SER A 46 2.78 0.70 1.32
CA SER A 46 2.24 1.56 0.26
C SER A 46 1.85 0.69 -0.95
N SER A 47 1.18 1.25 -1.94
CA SER A 47 0.95 0.63 -3.26
C SER A 47 2.24 0.16 -3.94
N LEU A 48 3.39 0.73 -3.57
CA LEU A 48 4.71 0.36 -4.10
C LEU A 48 5.43 -0.73 -3.29
N THR A 49 5.02 -1.03 -2.05
CA THR A 49 5.76 -1.89 -1.11
C THR A 49 4.87 -2.90 -0.38
N ALA A 50 5.41 -4.09 -0.15
CA ALA A 50 4.75 -5.10 0.67
C ALA A 50 5.77 -5.87 1.50
N TYR A 51 5.42 -6.21 2.74
CA TYR A 51 6.23 -7.10 3.55
C TYR A 51 6.01 -8.55 3.12
N VAL A 52 7.10 -9.19 2.71
CA VAL A 52 7.11 -10.59 2.31
C VAL A 52 7.75 -11.41 3.42
N ALA A 53 7.01 -12.36 3.98
CA ALA A 53 7.57 -13.31 4.93
C ALA A 53 8.44 -14.33 4.18
N VAL A 54 9.65 -14.56 4.69
CA VAL A 54 10.59 -15.56 4.19
C VAL A 54 10.93 -16.52 5.33
N ASN A 55 10.95 -17.81 5.04
CA ASN A 55 11.33 -18.83 6.02
C ASN A 55 12.85 -18.77 6.22
N LYS A 56 13.31 -18.69 7.47
CA LYS A 56 14.73 -18.56 7.82
C LYS A 56 15.56 -19.78 7.41
N ASP A 57 14.96 -20.97 7.42
CA ASP A 57 15.69 -22.23 7.21
C ASP A 57 15.77 -22.57 5.71
N THR A 58 14.64 -22.47 5.00
CA THR A 58 14.56 -22.78 3.57
C THR A 58 14.88 -21.58 2.67
N LYS A 59 14.94 -20.36 3.22
CA LYS A 59 15.06 -19.08 2.49
C LYS A 59 13.98 -18.90 1.40
N THR A 60 12.90 -19.67 1.47
CA THR A 60 11.78 -19.58 0.54
C THR A 60 10.74 -18.60 1.07
N ARG A 61 10.06 -17.89 0.15
CA ARG A 61 8.89 -17.08 0.48
C ARG A 61 7.86 -17.96 1.19
N VAL A 62 7.36 -17.49 2.33
CA VAL A 62 6.22 -18.11 3.01
C VAL A 62 4.98 -17.67 2.27
N GLU A 63 4.43 -18.56 1.46
CA GLU A 63 3.09 -18.38 0.92
C GLU A 63 2.10 -18.63 2.06
N GLY A 64 1.54 -17.55 2.61
CA GLY A 64 0.38 -17.69 3.49
C GLY A 64 -0.76 -18.38 2.73
N PRO A 65 -1.71 -19.04 3.42
CA PRO A 65 -2.92 -19.52 2.77
C PRO A 65 -3.48 -18.37 1.92
N PRO A 66 -3.75 -18.56 0.62
CA PRO A 66 -4.34 -17.52 -0.21
C PRO A 66 -5.75 -17.26 0.33
N VAL A 67 -5.84 -16.42 1.36
CA VAL A 67 -7.10 -15.88 1.85
C VAL A 67 -7.55 -14.94 0.75
N GLN A 68 -8.28 -15.50 -0.20
CA GLN A 68 -9.02 -14.74 -1.17
C GLN A 68 -9.93 -13.84 -0.35
N ARG A 69 -9.54 -12.57 -0.19
CA ARG A 69 -10.42 -11.58 0.40
C ARG A 69 -11.55 -11.46 -0.59
N PHE A 70 -12.67 -12.11 -0.29
CA PHE A 70 -13.92 -11.83 -0.97
C PHE A 70 -14.26 -10.38 -0.63
N MET A 71 -13.73 -9.46 -1.41
CA MET A 71 -14.25 -8.11 -1.44
C MET A 71 -15.60 -8.26 -2.12
N PRO A 72 -16.72 -8.09 -1.40
CA PRO A 72 -18.01 -8.04 -2.07
C PRO A 72 -17.88 -6.96 -3.15
N PRO A 73 -18.34 -7.22 -4.38
CA PRO A 73 -18.43 -6.16 -5.37
C PRO A 73 -19.19 -5.03 -4.69
N VAL A 74 -18.57 -3.86 -4.59
CA VAL A 74 -19.24 -2.66 -4.11
C VAL A 74 -20.54 -2.58 -4.90
N ALA A 75 -21.66 -2.75 -4.20
CA ALA A 75 -22.96 -2.71 -4.83
C ALA A 75 -23.16 -1.26 -5.31
N MET A 76 -22.73 -1.00 -6.54
CA MET A 76 -23.03 0.17 -7.35
C MET A 76 -24.52 0.15 -7.70
N ALA A 77 -25.38 0.11 -6.70
CA ALA A 77 -26.82 -0.07 -6.82
C ALA A 77 -27.64 0.97 -6.05
N CYS A 78 -27.01 1.97 -5.43
CA CYS A 78 -27.75 3.03 -4.75
C CYS A 78 -27.12 4.40 -5.05
N PHE A 79 -27.84 5.17 -5.88
CA PHE A 79 -27.69 6.61 -6.18
C PHE A 79 -26.54 7.03 -7.12
N MET A 80 -26.76 6.86 -8.42
CA MET A 80 -26.14 7.71 -9.46
C MET A 80 -27.06 8.91 -9.75
N PRO A 81 -26.62 10.17 -9.56
CA PRO A 81 -27.02 11.26 -10.45
C PRO A 81 -26.18 11.21 -11.75
N PRO A 82 -26.65 11.79 -12.86
CA PRO A 82 -26.01 11.66 -14.19
C PRO A 82 -24.63 12.34 -14.25
N PRO A 83 -23.83 12.08 -15.30
CA PRO A 83 -22.38 12.04 -15.19
C PRO A 83 -21.78 13.44 -15.08
N VAL A 84 -21.03 13.65 -14.00
CA VAL A 84 -19.94 14.63 -14.02
C VAL A 84 -18.67 13.82 -14.23
N CYS A 85 -18.09 13.96 -15.41
CA CYS A 85 -16.79 13.42 -15.75
C CYS A 85 -15.76 13.89 -14.72
N CYS A 86 -15.17 12.97 -13.95
CA CYS A 86 -13.84 13.07 -13.37
C CYS A 86 -13.39 11.69 -12.87
N CYS A 87 -12.52 11.06 -13.66
CA CYS A 87 -11.53 10.06 -13.25
C CYS A 87 -12.06 8.72 -12.71
N ALA A 88 -12.62 7.91 -13.61
CA ALA A 88 -12.61 6.46 -13.44
C ALA A 88 -11.26 5.91 -13.91
N ALA A 89 -10.36 5.61 -12.98
CA ALA A 89 -9.30 4.64 -13.24
C ALA A 89 -9.66 3.35 -12.50
N PRO A 90 -9.80 2.19 -13.17
CA PRO A 90 -9.70 0.93 -12.47
C PRO A 90 -8.29 0.90 -11.86
N ALA A 91 -8.19 0.69 -10.55
CA ALA A 91 -6.91 0.41 -9.91
C ALA A 91 -6.34 -0.86 -10.56
N ARG A 92 -5.55 -0.68 -11.62
CA ARG A 92 -4.68 -1.71 -12.17
C ARG A 92 -3.76 -2.07 -11.02
N MET A 93 -3.97 -3.25 -10.45
CA MET A 93 -3.04 -3.87 -9.54
C MET A 93 -1.76 -4.10 -10.35
N ALA A 94 -0.86 -3.13 -10.32
CA ALA A 94 0.45 -3.24 -10.95
C ALA A 94 1.17 -4.43 -10.31
N PRO A 95 1.92 -5.22 -11.09
CA PRO A 95 2.74 -6.28 -10.52
C PRO A 95 3.71 -5.62 -9.54
N LEU A 96 3.56 -5.94 -8.25
CA LEU A 96 4.53 -5.55 -7.22
C LEU A 96 5.88 -6.13 -7.65
N GLN A 97 6.74 -5.29 -8.20
CA GLN A 97 8.13 -5.65 -8.41
C GLN A 97 8.70 -5.88 -7.01
N ILE A 98 8.92 -7.14 -6.67
CA ILE A 98 9.65 -7.52 -5.47
C ILE A 98 11.05 -6.95 -5.69
N LEU A 99 11.34 -5.81 -5.06
CA LEU A 99 12.68 -5.27 -5.04
C LEU A 99 13.52 -6.25 -4.22
N GLU A 100 14.19 -7.18 -4.92
CA GLU A 100 15.29 -7.96 -4.35
C GLU A 100 16.35 -6.95 -3.91
N MET A 101 16.32 -6.62 -2.63
CA MET A 101 17.42 -5.97 -1.94
C MET A 101 18.41 -7.07 -1.56
N ALA A 102 19.26 -7.40 -2.52
CA ALA A 102 20.45 -8.24 -2.36
C ALA A 102 21.58 -7.45 -1.67
#